data_AF-A0A3D8WT28-F1
#
_entry.id   AF-A0A3D8WT28-F1
#
_cell.length_a   1.000
_cell.length_b   1.000
_cell.length_c   1.000
_cell.angle_alpha   90.00
_cell.angle_beta   90.00
_cell.angle_gamma   90.00
#
_symmetry.space_group_name_H-M   'P 1'
#
loop_
_entity.id
_entity.type
_entity.pdbx_description
1 polymer ?
#
loop_
_entity_poly.entity_id
_entity_poly.type
_entity_poly.pdbx_seq_one_letter_code
_entity_poly.pdbx_strand_id
1 'polypeptide(L)'
;MFPNAELLNMSVDQQRYLLDWWNITESAKSIVRRLVSLVSELRLHPESSHADGMILFYRAVSEVSYGYAGTRGCIRRAFNDEYSESLRRNITMCHGFASKFSVDTKVLLERVAKQITGPNALELIHRIREVLKENDVMLHEMEIKAHAFYEKASH
;
A
#
# COMPACT_ATOMS: atom_id res chain seq x y z
N MET A 1 16.42 -15.76 -5.74
CA MET A 1 16.74 -16.54 -6.96
C MET A 1 15.57 -16.32 -7.89
N PHE A 2 15.77 -15.59 -8.99
CA PHE A 2 14.73 -15.43 -10.01
C PHE A 2 14.58 -16.76 -10.77
N PRO A 3 13.35 -17.19 -11.14
CA PRO A 3 13.18 -18.31 -12.06
C PRO A 3 13.72 -17.91 -13.44
N ASN A 4 14.17 -18.89 -14.21
CA ASN A 4 14.67 -18.69 -15.58
C ASN A 4 13.62 -17.95 -16.43
N ALA A 5 14.03 -16.87 -17.08
CA ALA A 5 13.18 -15.99 -17.90
C ALA A 5 12.51 -16.69 -19.12
N GLU A 6 12.83 -17.96 -19.36
CA GLU A 6 12.34 -18.78 -20.48
C GLU A 6 10.96 -19.43 -20.24
N LEU A 7 10.41 -19.38 -19.02
CA LEU A 7 9.13 -20.03 -18.69
C LEU A 7 7.91 -19.10 -18.63
N LEU A 8 8.13 -17.78 -18.65
CA LEU A 8 7.05 -16.80 -18.54
C LEU A 8 6.36 -16.59 -19.88
N ASN A 9 5.03 -16.77 -19.91
CA ASN A 9 4.12 -16.30 -20.98
C ASN A 9 4.03 -14.76 -21.03
N MET A 10 5.17 -14.07 -20.93
CA MET A 10 5.28 -12.61 -20.97
C MET A 10 6.47 -12.23 -21.83
N SER A 11 6.29 -11.21 -22.66
CA SER A 11 7.38 -10.64 -23.45
C SER A 11 8.48 -10.05 -22.55
N VAL A 12 9.70 -9.91 -23.06
CA VAL A 12 10.82 -9.30 -22.32
C VAL A 12 10.46 -7.91 -21.80
N ASP A 13 9.73 -7.12 -22.59
CA ASP A 13 9.25 -5.81 -22.16
C ASP A 13 8.25 -5.92 -21.00
N GLN A 14 7.28 -6.83 -21.08
CA GLN A 14 6.32 -7.06 -19.99
C GLN A 14 7.02 -7.49 -18.69
N GLN A 15 8.01 -8.38 -18.78
CA GLN A 15 8.82 -8.80 -17.62
C GLN A 15 9.56 -7.61 -17.00
N ARG A 16 10.12 -6.71 -17.83
CA ARG A 16 10.79 -5.49 -17.35
C ARG A 16 9.81 -4.57 -16.62
N TYR A 17 8.64 -4.28 -17.19
CA TYR A 17 7.65 -3.42 -16.53
C TYR A 17 7.09 -4.05 -15.24
N LEU A 18 6.93 -5.38 -15.20
CA LEU A 18 6.54 -6.10 -13.99
C LEU A 18 7.62 -5.99 -12.90
N LEU A 19 8.90 -6.02 -13.29
CA LEU A 19 10.04 -5.85 -12.38
C LEU A 19 10.12 -4.42 -11.84
N ASP A 20 9.87 -3.42 -12.68
CA ASP A 20 9.78 -2.03 -12.22
C ASP A 20 8.65 -1.85 -11.20
N TRP A 21 7.49 -2.45 -11.46
CA TRP A 21 6.36 -2.44 -10.52
C TRP A 21 6.67 -3.18 -9.22
N TRP A 22 7.36 -4.32 -9.29
CA TRP A 22 7.86 -5.05 -8.13
C TRP A 22 8.78 -4.17 -7.27
N ASN A 23 9.76 -3.52 -7.88
CA ASN A 23 10.78 -2.74 -7.19
C ASN A 23 10.16 -1.58 -6.41
N ILE A 24 9.21 -0.85 -7.00
CA ILE A 24 8.50 0.24 -6.31
C ILE A 24 7.58 -0.31 -5.19
N THR A 25 6.93 -1.44 -5.41
CA THR A 25 6.08 -2.05 -4.38
C THR A 25 6.93 -2.50 -3.17
N GLU A 26 8.14 -3.01 -3.41
CA GLU A 26 9.06 -3.42 -2.33
C GLU A 26 9.69 -2.24 -1.59
N SER A 27 10.01 -1.13 -2.26
CA SER A 27 10.55 0.06 -1.57
C SER A 27 9.54 0.68 -0.61
N ALA A 28 8.24 0.64 -0.97
CA ALA A 28 7.15 1.15 -0.15
C ALA A 28 6.93 0.37 1.16
N LYS A 29 7.47 -0.84 1.30
CA LYS A 29 7.35 -1.69 2.51
C LYS A 29 7.77 -0.96 3.79
N SER A 30 8.83 -0.16 3.70
CA SER A 30 9.37 0.59 4.84
C SER A 30 8.39 1.67 5.32
N ILE A 31 7.74 2.36 4.38
CA ILE A 31 6.74 3.40 4.61
C ILE A 31 5.49 2.80 5.25
N VAL A 32 4.95 1.72 4.67
CA VAL A 32 3.77 1.03 5.20
C VAL A 32 4.02 0.48 6.60
N ARG A 33 5.20 -0.09 6.86
CA ARG A 33 5.58 -0.56 8.20
C ARG A 33 5.64 0.58 9.21
N ARG A 34 6.22 1.73 8.82
CA ARG A 34 6.24 2.94 9.67
C ARG A 34 4.82 3.43 9.96
N LEU A 35 3.95 3.47 8.96
CA LEU A 35 2.56 3.87 9.12
C LEU A 35 1.83 2.99 10.13
N VAL A 36 1.86 1.67 9.94
CA VAL A 36 1.23 0.71 10.85
C VAL A 36 1.80 0.82 12.27
N SER A 37 3.11 1.01 12.41
CA SER A 37 3.76 1.19 13.72
C SER A 37 3.25 2.42 14.44
N LEU A 38 3.27 3.58 13.80
CA LEU A 38 2.83 4.85 14.39
C LEU A 38 1.34 4.82 14.77
N VAL A 39 0.51 4.22 13.90
CA VAL A 39 -0.93 4.12 14.13
C VAL A 39 -1.23 3.13 15.26
N SER A 40 -0.45 2.05 15.39
CA SER A 40 -0.55 1.14 16.53
C SER A 40 -0.18 1.84 17.84
N GLU A 41 0.87 2.67 17.82
CA GLU A 41 1.29 3.48 18.96
C GLU A 41 0.19 4.48 19.36
N LEU A 42 -0.35 5.24 18.40
CA LEU A 42 -1.45 6.19 18.64
C LEU A 42 -2.70 5.48 19.20
N ARG A 43 -3.03 4.29 18.68
CA ARG A 43 -4.19 3.52 19.18
C ARG A 43 -4.03 3.08 20.63
N LEU A 44 -2.81 2.76 21.05
CA LEU A 44 -2.51 2.30 22.41
C LEU A 44 -2.27 3.47 23.39
N HIS A 45 -2.07 4.68 22.87
CA HIS A 45 -1.83 5.85 23.69
C HIS A 45 -3.10 6.23 24.49
N PRO A 46 -3.02 6.46 25.82
CA PRO A 46 -4.19 6.66 26.68
C PRO A 46 -5.11 7.81 26.26
N GLU A 47 -4.52 8.89 25.74
CA GLU A 47 -5.26 10.09 25.32
C GLU A 47 -6.07 9.90 24.02
N SER A 48 -5.75 8.88 23.22
CA SER A 48 -6.32 8.68 21.90
C SER A 48 -7.00 7.33 21.72
N SER A 49 -6.76 6.38 22.62
CA SER A 49 -7.35 5.03 22.59
C SER A 49 -8.89 5.03 22.59
N HIS A 50 -9.49 6.05 23.20
CA HIS A 50 -10.95 6.24 23.30
C HIS A 50 -11.51 7.27 22.31
N ALA A 51 -10.67 7.84 21.42
CA ALA A 51 -11.15 8.78 20.41
C ALA A 51 -12.16 8.09 19.49
N ASP A 52 -13.28 8.76 19.23
CA ASP A 52 -14.28 8.26 18.29
C ASP A 52 -13.65 8.09 16.90
N GLY A 53 -13.94 6.95 16.27
CA GLY A 53 -13.35 6.56 14.99
C GLY A 53 -11.94 5.95 15.05
N MET A 54 -11.29 5.84 16.22
CA MET A 54 -9.93 5.25 16.32
C MET A 54 -9.85 3.82 15.76
N ILE A 55 -10.86 2.98 16.02
CA ILE A 55 -10.92 1.61 15.50
C ILE A 55 -11.03 1.61 13.96
N LEU A 56 -11.88 2.48 13.41
CA LEU A 56 -12.04 2.59 11.96
C LEU A 56 -10.76 3.10 11.30
N PHE A 57 -10.09 4.08 11.92
CA PHE A 57 -8.80 4.59 11.48
C PHE A 57 -7.73 3.48 11.42
N TYR A 58 -7.58 2.73 12.52
CA TYR A 58 -6.65 1.60 12.58
C TYR A 58 -6.96 0.55 11.52
N ARG A 59 -8.26 0.25 11.29
CA ARG A 59 -8.68 -0.70 10.26
C ARG A 59 -8.33 -0.19 8.86
N ALA A 60 -8.62 1.07 8.53
CA ALA A 60 -8.27 1.64 7.23
C ALA A 60 -6.77 1.53 6.93
N VAL A 61 -5.92 1.81 7.92
CA VAL A 61 -4.46 1.63 7.80
C VAL A 61 -4.07 0.16 7.59
N SER A 62 -4.75 -0.76 8.25
CA SER A 62 -4.53 -2.20 8.05
C SER A 62 -4.88 -2.63 6.63
N GLU A 63 -5.97 -2.10 6.06
CA GLU A 63 -6.37 -2.38 4.68
C GLU A 63 -5.37 -1.81 3.66
N VAL A 64 -4.76 -0.64 3.94
CA VAL A 64 -3.62 -0.14 3.13
C VAL A 64 -2.50 -1.18 3.13
N SER A 65 -2.09 -1.65 4.30
CA SER A 65 -1.04 -2.67 4.44
C SER A 65 -1.38 -3.97 3.70
N TYR A 66 -2.63 -4.44 3.79
CA TYR A 66 -3.09 -5.61 3.05
C TYR A 66 -3.10 -5.39 1.54
N GLY A 67 -3.46 -4.20 1.06
CA GLY A 67 -3.39 -3.84 -0.36
C GLY A 67 -1.97 -3.95 -0.92
N TYR A 68 -0.97 -3.40 -0.22
CA TYR A 68 0.44 -3.53 -0.59
C TYR A 68 0.92 -4.99 -0.56
N ALA A 69 0.61 -5.72 0.51
CA ALA A 69 1.02 -7.11 0.66
C ALA A 69 0.39 -8.01 -0.41
N GLY A 70 -0.88 -7.79 -0.75
CA GLY A 70 -1.60 -8.50 -1.79
C GLY A 70 -1.06 -8.20 -3.18
N THR A 71 -0.79 -6.91 -3.49
CA THR A 71 -0.18 -6.48 -4.75
C THR A 71 1.16 -7.19 -4.95
N ARG A 72 2.04 -7.10 -3.95
CA ARG A 72 3.33 -7.80 -3.95
C ARG A 72 3.18 -9.31 -4.14
N GLY A 73 2.27 -9.93 -3.38
CA GLY A 73 2.00 -11.36 -3.47
C GLY A 73 1.61 -11.78 -4.89
N CYS A 74 0.79 -10.98 -5.56
CA CYS A 74 0.38 -11.24 -6.93
C CYS A 74 1.52 -11.03 -7.93
N ILE A 75 2.31 -9.95 -7.82
CA ILE A 75 3.47 -9.72 -8.70
C ILE A 75 4.47 -10.88 -8.59
N ARG A 76 4.75 -11.34 -7.36
CA ARG A 76 5.65 -12.48 -7.13
C ARG A 76 5.14 -13.76 -7.80
N ARG A 77 3.83 -14.00 -7.78
CA ARG A 77 3.21 -15.15 -8.46
C ARG A 77 3.24 -15.00 -9.97
N ALA A 78 3.08 -13.78 -10.48
CA ALA A 78 3.18 -13.50 -11.91
C ALA A 78 4.58 -13.84 -12.46
N PHE A 79 5.65 -13.67 -11.66
CA PHE A 79 7.00 -14.14 -12.01
C PHE A 79 7.21 -15.66 -11.96
N ASN A 80 6.27 -16.44 -11.45
CA ASN A 80 6.35 -17.92 -11.38
C ASN A 80 5.30 -18.58 -12.29
N ASP A 81 5.04 -17.99 -13.46
CA ASP A 81 4.14 -18.51 -14.50
C ASP A 81 2.66 -18.65 -14.09
N GLU A 82 2.26 -18.07 -12.97
CA GLU A 82 0.85 -18.03 -12.54
C GLU A 82 0.08 -16.81 -13.10
N TYR A 83 0.65 -16.10 -14.09
CA TYR A 83 0.04 -14.92 -14.69
C TYR A 83 -1.19 -15.29 -15.52
N SER A 84 -2.35 -15.20 -14.87
CA SER A 84 -3.66 -15.57 -15.38
C SER A 84 -4.64 -14.41 -15.22
N GLU A 85 -5.81 -14.50 -15.86
CA GLU A 85 -6.84 -13.46 -15.74
C GLU A 85 -7.30 -13.27 -14.28
N SER A 86 -7.39 -14.36 -13.50
CA SER A 86 -7.75 -14.28 -12.08
C SER A 86 -6.66 -13.56 -11.27
N LEU A 87 -5.38 -13.85 -11.53
CA LEU A 87 -4.28 -13.14 -10.89
C LEU A 87 -4.26 -11.65 -11.27
N ARG A 88 -4.55 -11.34 -12.53
CA ARG A 88 -4.68 -9.96 -13.04
C ARG A 88 -5.80 -9.19 -12.34
N ARG A 89 -6.97 -9.82 -12.14
CA ARG A 89 -8.07 -9.18 -11.38
C ARG A 89 -7.67 -8.95 -9.92
N ASN A 90 -6.99 -9.92 -9.31
CA ASN A 90 -6.57 -9.83 -7.91
C ASN A 90 -5.54 -8.72 -7.70
N ILE A 91 -4.51 -8.63 -8.53
CA ILE A 91 -3.49 -7.58 -8.40
C ILE A 91 -4.09 -6.17 -8.55
N THR A 92 -5.01 -5.98 -9.52
CA THR A 92 -5.73 -4.71 -9.68
C THR A 92 -6.60 -4.39 -8.47
N MET A 93 -7.29 -5.38 -7.90
CA MET A 93 -8.09 -5.19 -6.69
C MET A 93 -7.23 -4.81 -5.48
N CYS A 94 -6.13 -5.52 -5.24
CA CYS A 94 -5.22 -5.24 -4.13
C CYS A 94 -4.60 -3.84 -4.26
N HIS A 95 -4.18 -3.46 -5.46
CA HIS A 95 -3.64 -2.14 -5.73
C HIS A 95 -4.69 -1.05 -5.50
N GLY A 96 -5.91 -1.24 -6.03
CA GLY A 96 -7.03 -0.32 -5.82
C GLY A 96 -7.44 -0.18 -4.35
N PHE A 97 -7.37 -1.26 -3.57
CA PHE A 97 -7.60 -1.21 -2.12
C PHE A 97 -6.57 -0.34 -1.40
N ALA A 98 -5.28 -0.49 -1.72
CA ALA A 98 -4.24 0.35 -1.11
C ALA A 98 -4.52 1.85 -1.32
N SER A 99 -4.88 2.23 -2.55
CA SER A 99 -5.23 3.61 -2.90
C SER A 99 -6.50 4.11 -2.23
N LYS A 100 -7.59 3.33 -2.27
CA LYS A 100 -8.87 3.70 -1.67
C LYS A 100 -8.74 3.89 -0.15
N PHE A 101 -8.16 2.93 0.54
CA PHE A 101 -8.02 3.01 1.99
C PHE A 101 -6.98 4.03 2.43
N SER A 102 -6.02 4.43 1.58
CA SER A 102 -5.14 5.57 1.87
C SER A 102 -5.94 6.87 2.00
N VAL A 103 -6.92 7.09 1.12
CA VAL A 103 -7.83 8.24 1.20
C VAL A 103 -8.68 8.19 2.48
N ASP A 104 -9.30 7.05 2.75
CA ASP A 104 -10.11 6.87 3.97
C ASP A 104 -9.29 7.08 5.24
N THR A 105 -8.05 6.59 5.25
CA THR A 105 -7.09 6.77 6.35
C THR A 105 -6.84 8.23 6.66
N LYS A 106 -6.63 9.07 5.63
CA LYS A 106 -6.42 10.52 5.82
C LYS A 106 -7.66 11.20 6.42
N VAL A 107 -8.85 10.86 5.93
CA VAL A 107 -10.11 11.43 6.48
C VAL A 107 -10.32 11.02 7.94
N LEU A 108 -10.08 9.75 8.26
CA LEU A 108 -10.25 9.21 9.60
C LEU A 108 -9.21 9.76 10.59
N LEU A 109 -7.96 9.95 10.15
CA LEU A 109 -6.93 10.60 10.95
C LEU A 109 -7.39 11.99 11.42
N GLU A 110 -7.92 12.81 10.52
CA GLU A 110 -8.36 14.16 10.86
C GLU A 110 -9.57 14.17 11.81
N ARG A 111 -10.42 13.13 11.78
CA ARG A 111 -11.51 12.97 12.76
C ARG A 111 -10.99 12.61 14.15
N VAL A 112 -10.04 11.68 14.21
CA VAL A 112 -9.37 11.30 15.46
C VAL A 112 -8.60 12.49 16.03
N ALA A 113 -7.88 13.24 15.19
CA ALA A 113 -7.04 14.34 15.60
C ALA A 113 -7.78 15.49 16.28
N LYS A 114 -9.04 15.74 15.91
CA LYS A 114 -9.88 16.78 16.55
C LYS A 114 -10.18 16.51 18.02
N GLN A 115 -10.03 15.27 18.47
CA GLN A 115 -10.33 14.85 19.84
C GLN A 115 -9.08 14.78 20.72
N ILE A 116 -7.90 15.03 20.15
CA ILE A 116 -6.61 14.87 20.83
C ILE A 116 -6.04 16.23 21.16
N THR A 117 -5.70 16.44 22.43
CA THR A 117 -5.12 17.70 22.93
C THR A 117 -3.72 17.54 23.51
N GLY A 118 -3.31 16.32 23.86
CA GLY A 118 -2.02 16.11 24.50
C GLY A 118 -0.85 16.14 23.51
N PRO A 119 0.29 16.73 23.92
CA PRO A 119 1.39 17.06 23.00
C PRO A 119 2.03 15.82 22.36
N ASN A 120 2.18 14.72 23.11
CA ASN A 120 2.79 13.49 22.61
C ASN A 120 1.92 12.82 21.53
N ALA A 121 0.60 12.75 21.76
CA ALA A 121 -0.33 12.20 20.79
C ALA A 121 -0.45 13.10 19.55
N LEU A 122 -0.37 14.43 19.71
CA LEU A 122 -0.32 15.38 18.58
C LEU A 122 0.97 15.20 17.74
N GLU A 123 2.11 14.93 18.36
CA GLU A 123 3.35 14.63 17.66
C GLU A 123 3.20 13.34 16.82
N LEU A 124 2.60 12.29 17.38
CA LEU A 124 2.32 11.06 16.64
C LEU A 124 1.43 11.32 15.43
N ILE A 125 0.38 12.13 15.57
CA ILE A 125 -0.49 12.52 14.46
C ILE A 125 0.30 13.24 13.37
N HIS A 126 1.18 14.18 13.75
CA HIS A 126 2.01 14.89 12.78
C HIS A 126 2.91 13.91 12.00
N ARG A 127 3.59 13.00 12.71
CA ARG A 127 4.43 11.97 12.09
C ARG A 127 3.62 11.05 11.16
N ILE A 128 2.40 10.68 11.54
CA ILE A 128 1.50 9.89 10.70
C ILE A 128 1.14 10.66 9.42
N ARG A 129 0.83 11.96 9.50
CA ARG A 129 0.53 12.79 8.31
C ARG A 129 1.70 12.80 7.33
N GLU A 130 2.93 12.94 7.81
CA GLU A 130 4.10 12.91 6.93
C GLU A 130 4.28 11.55 6.25
N VAL A 131 4.11 10.45 6.99
CA VAL A 131 4.18 9.10 6.40
C VAL A 131 3.05 8.87 5.38
N LEU A 132 1.86 9.45 5.58
CA LEU A 132 0.78 9.37 4.60
C LEU A 132 1.09 10.14 3.31
N LYS A 133 1.81 11.27 3.38
CA LYS A 133 2.32 11.96 2.18
C LYS A 133 3.36 11.12 1.45
N GLU A 134 4.30 10.50 2.18
CA GLU A 134 5.25 9.55 1.60
C GLU A 134 4.52 8.39 0.91
N ASN A 135 3.47 7.86 1.54
CA ASN A 135 2.64 6.80 0.97
C ASN A 135 1.89 7.24 -0.30
N ASP A 136 1.40 8.48 -0.36
CA ASP A 136 0.75 9.01 -1.57
C ASP A 136 1.71 9.06 -2.77
N VAL A 137 2.98 9.41 -2.53
CA VAL A 137 4.03 9.37 -3.57
C VAL A 137 4.23 7.94 -4.06
N MET A 138 4.35 6.97 -3.16
CA MET A 138 4.52 5.57 -3.53
C MET A 138 3.33 5.01 -4.32
N LEU A 139 2.10 5.31 -3.89
CA LEU A 139 0.89 4.89 -4.60
C LEU A 139 0.84 5.48 -6.02
N HIS A 140 1.22 6.75 -6.16
CA HIS A 140 1.29 7.38 -7.47
C HIS A 140 2.34 6.72 -8.39
N GLU A 141 3.54 6.45 -7.87
CA GLU A 141 4.59 5.76 -8.62
C GLU A 141 4.18 4.33 -8.99
N MET A 142 3.55 3.60 -8.07
CA MET A 142 2.98 2.27 -8.33
C MET A 142 1.93 2.31 -9.44
N GLU A 143 1.06 3.31 -9.45
CA GLU A 143 0.04 3.49 -10.49
C GLU A 143 0.66 3.70 -11.88
N ILE A 144 1.70 4.52 -11.96
CA ILE A 144 2.44 4.72 -13.22
C ILE A 144 3.06 3.40 -13.71
N LYS A 145 3.68 2.62 -12.80
CA LYS A 145 4.29 1.33 -13.18
C LYS A 145 3.24 0.28 -13.56
N ALA A 146 2.12 0.25 -12.85
CA ALA A 146 0.99 -0.63 -13.17
C ALA A 146 0.41 -0.32 -14.55
N HIS A 147 0.19 0.96 -14.87
CA HIS A 147 -0.28 1.39 -16.19
C HIS A 147 0.69 0.98 -17.31
N ALA A 148 1.99 1.25 -17.13
CA ALA A 148 3.01 0.88 -18.12
C ALA A 148 3.05 -0.64 -18.39
N PHE A 149 2.84 -1.45 -17.36
CA PHE A 149 2.72 -2.91 -17.51
C PHE A 149 1.46 -3.29 -18.31
N TYR A 150 0.30 -2.71 -17.99
CA TYR A 150 -0.96 -3.07 -18.63
C TYR A 150 -1.13 -2.59 -20.08
N GLU A 151 -0.60 -1.41 -20.42
CA GLU A 151 -0.59 -0.93 -21.81
C GLU A 151 0.16 -1.89 -22.74
N LYS A 152 1.22 -2.53 -22.24
CA LYS A 152 1.99 -3.55 -22.99
C LYS A 152 1.43 -4.95 -22.86
N ALA A 153 0.54 -5.22 -21.91
CA ALA A 153 -0.19 -6.48 -21.81
C ALA A 153 -1.39 -6.59 -22.77
N SER A 154 -1.76 -5.48 -23.42
CA SER A 154 -2.96 -5.36 -24.26
C SER A 154 -2.67 -5.45 -25.77
N HIS A 155 -1.41 -5.70 -26.14
CA HIS A 155 -0.91 -5.89 -27.51
C HIS A 155 -0.19 -7.24 -27.62
#